data_AF-A0A958FIK0-F1
#
_entry.id   AF-A0A958FIK0-F1
#
_cell.length_a   1.000
_cell.length_b   1.000
_cell.length_c   1.000
_cell.angle_alpha   90.00
_cell.angle_beta   90.00
_cell.angle_gamma   90.00
#
_symmetry.space_group_name_H-M   'P 1'
#
loop_
_entity.id
_entity.type
_entity.pdbx_description
1 polymer ?
#
loop_
_entity_poly.entity_id
_entity_poly.type
_entity_poly.pdbx_seq_one_letter_code
_entity_poly.pdbx_strand_id
1 'polypeptide(L)'
;HRIGHGTRLYENGDLLNYVNDHRIPLEICLLSNIQTGAASSLERHPLKFYYDLGLRVCINTDNRLISETTVTNELHLAAKHLDLTIEDIKSILVDGFKSAFLPNRAKSIMLNMVNDELKKY
;
A
#
# COMPACT_ATOMS: atom_id res chain seq x y z
N HIS A 1 11.19 -5.53 8.84
CA HIS A 1 10.40 -6.38 7.92
C HIS A 1 9.45 -5.57 7.03
N ARG A 2 8.85 -4.49 7.53
CA ARG A 2 8.05 -3.52 6.77
C ARG A 2 8.45 -2.10 7.21
N ILE A 3 8.11 -1.10 6.41
CA ILE A 3 8.32 0.32 6.73
C ILE A 3 6.97 1.01 6.76
N GLY A 4 6.66 1.64 7.89
CA GLY A 4 5.50 2.53 8.02
C GLY A 4 5.67 3.76 7.15
N HIS A 5 4.67 4.07 6.32
CA HIS A 5 4.63 5.18 5.39
C HIS A 5 5.70 5.10 4.28
N GLY A 6 6.96 5.50 4.57
CA GLY A 6 8.00 5.61 3.54
C GLY A 6 7.73 6.75 2.54
N THR A 7 6.96 7.78 2.92
CA THR A 7 6.47 8.85 2.01
C THR A 7 7.59 9.60 1.28
N ARG A 8 8.81 9.64 1.83
CA ARG A 8 9.97 10.34 1.23
C ARG A 8 11.07 9.41 0.71
N LEU A 9 10.80 8.10 0.62
CA LEU A 9 11.77 7.12 0.12
C LEU A 9 12.28 7.46 -1.29
N TYR A 10 11.45 8.05 -2.15
CA TYR A 10 11.84 8.49 -3.50
C TYR A 10 12.99 9.50 -3.55
N GLU A 11 13.31 10.17 -2.44
CA GLU A 11 14.40 11.16 -2.38
C GLU A 11 15.79 10.52 -2.34
N ASN A 12 15.88 9.21 -2.06
CA ASN A 12 17.13 8.47 -2.02
C ASN A 12 17.03 7.21 -2.89
N GLY A 13 17.61 7.27 -4.09
CA GLY A 13 17.56 6.18 -5.07
C GLY A 13 18.20 4.88 -4.59
N ASP A 14 19.35 4.95 -3.90
CA ASP A 14 20.04 3.76 -3.41
C ASP A 14 19.22 3.05 -2.33
N LEU A 15 18.63 3.82 -1.40
CA LEU A 15 17.75 3.26 -0.38
C LEU A 15 16.46 2.71 -0.98
N LEU A 16 15.89 3.40 -1.97
CA LEU A 16 14.71 2.93 -2.70
C LEU A 16 14.99 1.58 -3.37
N ASN A 17 16.12 1.46 -4.08
CA ASN A 17 16.53 0.22 -4.73
C ASN A 17 16.74 -0.89 -3.70
N TYR A 18 17.42 -0.60 -2.59
CA TYR A 18 17.58 -1.55 -1.49
C TYR A 18 16.24 -2.05 -0.95
N VAL A 19 15.28 -1.16 -0.70
CA VAL A 19 13.93 -1.50 -0.23
C VAL A 19 13.21 -2.40 -1.24
N ASN A 20 13.32 -2.08 -2.53
CA ASN A 20 12.71 -2.86 -3.59
C ASN A 20 13.34 -4.25 -3.74
N ASP A 21 14.68 -4.34 -3.79
CA ASP A 21 15.43 -5.59 -3.96
C ASP A 21 15.15 -6.57 -2.81
N HIS A 22 15.03 -6.05 -1.59
CA HIS A 22 14.73 -6.86 -0.40
C HIS A 22 13.22 -7.09 -0.19
N ARG A 23 12.38 -6.62 -1.13
CA ARG A 23 10.91 -6.71 -1.09
C ARG A 23 10.32 -6.22 0.24
N ILE A 24 10.91 -5.17 0.83
CA ILE A 24 10.45 -4.57 2.09
C ILE A 24 9.15 -3.81 1.82
N PRO A 25 8.00 -4.21 2.38
CA PRO A 25 6.72 -3.57 2.14
C PRO A 25 6.66 -2.15 2.72
N LEU A 26 6.04 -1.23 1.98
CA LEU A 26 5.65 0.09 2.47
C LEU A 26 4.17 0.08 2.89
N GLU A 27 3.91 0.48 4.13
CA GLU A 27 2.56 0.60 4.70
C GLU A 27 2.05 2.02 4.49
N ILE A 28 1.32 2.24 3.40
CA ILE A 28 0.89 3.57 2.96
C ILE A 28 -0.46 3.94 3.58
N CYS A 29 -0.57 5.17 4.10
CA CYS A 29 -1.77 5.71 4.72
C CYS A 29 -2.07 7.09 4.11
N LEU A 30 -2.98 7.17 3.13
CA LEU A 30 -3.12 8.38 2.30
C LEU A 30 -3.61 9.56 3.12
N LEU A 31 -4.75 9.44 3.81
CA LEU A 31 -5.30 10.58 4.55
C LEU A 31 -4.42 11.01 5.72
N SER A 32 -3.83 10.06 6.45
CA SER A 32 -2.84 10.38 7.50
C SER A 32 -1.67 11.19 6.92
N ASN A 33 -1.14 10.80 5.76
CA ASN A 33 -0.04 11.52 5.11
C ASN A 33 -0.43 12.95 4.68
N ILE A 34 -1.67 13.17 4.24
CA ILE A 34 -2.16 14.52 3.91
C ILE A 34 -2.35 15.37 5.18
N GLN A 35 -3.03 14.82 6.19
CA GLN A 35 -3.36 15.54 7.42
C GLN A 35 -2.12 15.94 8.24
N THR A 36 -1.07 15.11 8.19
CA THR A 36 0.22 15.39 8.84
C THR A 36 1.16 16.25 7.99
N GLY A 37 0.80 16.55 6.75
CA GLY A 37 1.65 17.28 5.80
C GLY A 37 2.83 16.49 5.25
N ALA A 38 2.87 15.16 5.47
CA ALA A 38 3.90 14.28 4.91
C ALA A 38 3.77 14.13 3.37
N ALA A 39 2.57 14.32 2.83
CA ALA A 39 2.31 14.46 1.40
C ALA A 39 1.46 15.72 1.15
N SER A 40 1.69 16.36 -0.01
CA SER A 40 1.10 17.67 -0.32
C SER A 40 -0.34 17.61 -0.82
N SER A 41 -0.73 16.51 -1.46
CA SER A 41 -2.05 16.27 -2.04
C SER A 41 -2.21 14.79 -2.38
N LEU A 42 -3.44 14.32 -2.56
CA LEU A 42 -3.70 12.92 -2.94
C LEU A 42 -3.16 12.64 -4.34
N GLU A 43 -3.29 13.59 -5.27
CA GLU A 43 -2.85 13.47 -6.67
C GLU A 43 -1.32 13.38 -6.80
N ARG A 44 -0.58 13.95 -5.84
CA ARG A 44 0.90 13.90 -5.79
C ARG A 44 1.41 12.90 -4.77
N HIS A 45 0.56 12.01 -4.26
CA HIS A 45 0.97 11.03 -3.28
C HIS A 45 1.93 10.00 -3.92
N PRO A 46 3.07 9.65 -3.29
CA PRO A 46 4.11 8.80 -3.90
C PRO A 46 3.71 7.33 -4.09
N LEU A 47 2.48 6.95 -3.70
CA LEU A 47 2.00 5.57 -3.75
C LEU A 47 2.06 5.01 -5.17
N LYS A 48 1.53 5.75 -6.15
CA LYS A 48 1.51 5.32 -7.56
C LYS A 48 2.92 5.15 -8.11
N PHE A 49 3.80 6.12 -7.84
CA PHE A 49 5.21 6.05 -8.21
C PHE A 49 5.90 4.79 -7.65
N TYR A 50 5.71 4.47 -6.36
CA TYR A 50 6.27 3.26 -5.78
C TYR A 50 5.68 1.99 -6.39
N TYR A 51 4.36 1.96 -6.60
CA TYR A 51 3.69 0.84 -7.25
C TYR A 51 4.22 0.59 -8.67
N ASP A 52 4.38 1.64 -9.47
CA ASP A 52 4.85 1.55 -10.86
C ASP A 52 6.32 1.10 -10.96
N LEU A 53 7.14 1.44 -9.97
CA LEU A 53 8.51 0.93 -9.82
C LEU A 53 8.58 -0.52 -9.30
N GLY A 54 7.43 -1.15 -9.03
CA GLY A 54 7.34 -2.53 -8.58
C GLY A 54 7.61 -2.72 -7.09
N LEU A 55 7.67 -1.65 -6.28
CA LEU A 55 7.78 -1.78 -4.83
C LEU A 55 6.53 -2.48 -4.30
N ARG A 56 6.73 -3.26 -3.24
CA ARG A 56 5.62 -3.85 -2.49
C ARG A 56 4.98 -2.76 -1.64
N VAL A 57 3.75 -2.37 -1.97
CA VAL A 57 2.98 -1.36 -1.23
C VAL A 57 1.66 -1.94 -0.75
N CYS A 58 1.20 -1.49 0.41
CA CYS A 58 -0.15 -1.78 0.89
C CYS A 58 -0.82 -0.53 1.46
N ILE A 59 -2.15 -0.46 1.36
CA ILE A 59 -2.95 0.66 1.84
C ILE A 59 -3.52 0.34 3.22
N ASN A 60 -3.38 1.28 4.15
CA ASN A 60 -3.79 1.17 5.55
C ASN A 60 -4.42 2.49 6.02
N THR A 61 -5.10 2.47 7.16
CA THR A 61 -5.80 3.65 7.69
C THR A 61 -4.95 4.49 8.63
N ASP A 62 -3.84 3.97 9.13
CA ASP A 62 -3.12 4.49 10.31
C ASP A 62 -4.05 4.60 11.53
N ASN A 63 -4.77 5.71 11.67
CA ASN A 63 -5.78 5.94 12.68
C ASN A 63 -7.15 6.23 12.05
N ARG A 64 -8.14 5.36 12.30
CA ARG A 64 -9.51 5.53 11.76
C ARG A 64 -10.26 6.72 12.37
N LEU A 65 -10.07 6.98 13.66
CA LEU A 65 -10.82 8.02 14.38
C LEU A 65 -10.32 9.41 14.04
N ILE A 66 -9.00 9.60 14.08
CA ILE A 66 -8.37 10.91 13.81
C ILE A 66 -8.47 11.25 12.34
N SER A 67 -8.24 10.29 11.44
CA SER A 67 -8.33 10.52 10.01
C SER A 67 -9.73 10.40 9.43
N GLU A 68 -10.73 10.08 10.26
CA GLU A 68 -12.13 9.89 9.85
C GLU A 68 -12.25 9.00 8.60
N THR A 69 -11.58 7.84 8.64
CA THR A 69 -11.39 7.00 7.45
C THR A 69 -11.63 5.51 7.71
N THR A 70 -11.79 4.77 6.62
CA THR A 70 -11.88 3.30 6.60
C THR A 70 -10.96 2.77 5.51
N VAL A 71 -10.63 1.48 5.56
CA VAL A 71 -9.82 0.85 4.50
C VAL A 71 -10.50 1.02 3.13
N THR A 72 -11.82 0.86 3.06
CA THR A 72 -12.59 1.08 1.82
C THR A 72 -12.44 2.51 1.30
N ASN A 73 -12.47 3.51 2.19
CA ASN A 73 -12.29 4.90 1.80
C ASN A 73 -10.85 5.18 1.31
N GLU A 74 -9.83 4.67 2.00
CA GLU A 74 -8.42 4.79 1.54
C GLU A 74 -8.22 4.18 0.15
N LEU A 75 -8.76 2.98 -0.09
CA LEU A 75 -8.71 2.31 -1.39
C LEU A 75 -9.45 3.10 -2.47
N HIS A 76 -10.63 3.65 -2.13
CA HIS A 76 -11.40 4.49 -3.04
C HIS A 76 -10.64 5.77 -3.41
N LEU A 77 -10.02 6.44 -2.44
CA LEU A 77 -9.21 7.63 -2.67
C LEU A 77 -8.00 7.32 -3.55
N ALA A 78 -7.33 6.19 -3.31
CA ALA A 78 -6.22 5.74 -4.16
C ALA A 78 -6.68 5.52 -5.60
N ALA A 79 -7.77 4.75 -5.83
CA ALA A 79 -8.31 4.53 -7.18
C ALA A 79 -8.72 5.84 -7.87
N LYS A 80 -9.35 6.75 -7.13
CA LYS A 80 -9.89 8.01 -7.66
C LYS A 80 -8.81 9.05 -8.00
N HIS A 81 -7.78 9.17 -7.19
CA HIS A 81 -6.81 10.27 -7.28
C HIS A 81 -5.46 9.88 -7.89
N LEU A 82 -5.16 8.58 -8.01
CA LEU A 82 -3.84 8.09 -8.41
C LEU A 82 -3.83 7.25 -9.69
N ASP A 83 -4.92 7.30 -10.47
CA ASP A 83 -5.07 6.56 -11.73
C ASP A 83 -4.75 5.06 -11.57
N LEU A 84 -5.20 4.49 -10.44
CA LEU A 84 -5.08 3.07 -10.15
C LEU A 84 -6.32 2.35 -10.66
N THR A 85 -6.10 1.37 -11.54
CA THR A 85 -7.15 0.50 -12.04
C THR A 85 -7.62 -0.47 -10.95
N ILE A 86 -8.74 -1.16 -11.20
CA ILE A 86 -9.21 -2.20 -10.28
C ILE A 86 -8.19 -3.34 -10.11
N GLU A 87 -7.45 -3.67 -11.17
CA GLU A 87 -6.41 -4.70 -11.13
C GLU A 87 -5.20 -4.24 -10.31
N ASP A 88 -4.84 -2.95 -10.37
CA ASP A 88 -3.80 -2.38 -9.52
C ASP A 88 -4.22 -2.46 -8.04
N ILE A 89 -5.48 -2.11 -7.73
CA ILE A 89 -6.03 -2.23 -6.39
C ILE A 89 -6.01 -3.69 -5.89
N LYS A 90 -6.41 -4.66 -6.72
CA LYS A 90 -6.32 -6.09 -6.39
C LYS A 90 -4.87 -6.50 -6.08
N SER A 91 -3.91 -6.04 -6.87
CA SER A 91 -2.49 -6.30 -6.64
C SER A 91 -2.00 -5.72 -5.31
N ILE A 92 -2.36 -4.46 -5.00
CA ILE A 92 -2.01 -3.78 -3.74
C ILE A 92 -2.60 -4.53 -2.52
N LEU A 93 -3.84 -5.01 -2.64
CA LEU A 93 -4.47 -5.83 -1.60
C LEU A 93 -3.66 -7.12 -1.35
N VAL A 94 -3.35 -7.86 -2.41
CA VAL A 94 -2.54 -9.09 -2.34
C VAL A 94 -1.17 -8.83 -1.71
N ASP A 95 -0.53 -7.70 -2.04
CA ASP A 95 0.75 -7.31 -1.44
C ASP A 95 0.65 -7.03 0.06
N GLY A 96 -0.45 -6.44 0.53
CA GLY A 96 -0.76 -6.33 1.96
C GLY A 96 -0.81 -7.70 2.65
N PHE A 97 -1.55 -8.65 2.09
CA PHE A 97 -1.65 -10.01 2.63
C PHE A 97 -0.32 -10.78 2.58
N LYS A 98 0.47 -10.64 1.51
CA LYS A 98 1.83 -11.22 1.42
C LYS A 98 2.75 -10.67 2.51
N SER A 99 2.49 -9.46 2.97
CA SER A 99 3.27 -8.73 3.98
C SER A 99 2.84 -9.03 5.42
N ALA A 100 1.82 -9.87 5.64
CA ALA A 100 1.38 -10.20 6.99
C ALA A 100 2.48 -10.94 7.79
N PHE A 101 2.57 -10.67 9.09
CA PHE A 101 3.43 -11.40 10.03
C PHE A 101 2.79 -12.73 10.42
N LEU A 102 2.64 -13.60 9.43
CA LEU A 102 2.13 -14.97 9.58
C LEU A 102 3.21 -15.99 9.19
N PRO A 103 3.23 -17.16 9.85
CA PRO A 103 4.01 -18.29 9.36
C PRO A 103 3.65 -18.64 7.92
N ASN A 104 4.64 -19.11 7.14
CA ASN A 104 4.49 -19.33 5.69
C ASN A 104 3.25 -20.17 5.34
N ARG A 105 2.97 -21.25 6.07
CA ARG A 105 1.78 -22.10 5.82
C ARG A 105 0.46 -21.33 5.97
N ALA A 106 0.30 -20.58 7.06
CA ALA A 106 -0.91 -19.79 7.30
C ALA A 106 -1.06 -18.68 6.24
N LYS A 107 0.06 -18.05 5.86
CA LYS A 107 0.09 -17.03 4.81
C LYS A 107 -0.33 -17.59 3.45
N SER A 108 0.18 -18.76 3.05
CA SER A 108 -0.20 -19.39 1.78
C SER A 108 -1.69 -19.73 1.73
N ILE A 109 -2.26 -20.24 2.81
CA ILE A 109 -3.70 -20.52 2.90
C ILE A 109 -4.50 -19.22 2.75
N MET A 110 -4.13 -18.18 3.49
CA MET A 110 -4.79 -16.87 3.43
C MET A 110 -4.70 -16.26 2.03
N LEU A 111 -3.55 -16.34 1.36
CA LEU A 111 -3.38 -15.82 0.00
C LEU A 111 -4.25 -16.55 -1.02
N ASN A 112 -4.42 -17.87 -0.89
CA ASN A 112 -5.33 -18.61 -1.77
C ASN A 112 -6.78 -18.13 -1.58
N MET A 113 -7.23 -18.00 -0.33
CA MET A 113 -8.57 -17.49 -0.02
C MET A 113 -8.80 -16.08 -0.59
N VAL A 114 -7.82 -15.18 -0.40
CA VAL A 114 -7.89 -13.81 -0.92
C VAL A 114 -7.96 -13.82 -2.44
N ASN A 115 -7.08 -14.57 -3.12
CA ASN A 115 -7.07 -14.62 -4.58
C ASN A 115 -8.38 -15.21 -5.14
N ASP A 116 -8.96 -16.21 -4.48
CA ASP A 116 -10.24 -16.78 -4.91
C ASP A 116 -11.42 -15.82 -4.68
N GLU A 117 -11.37 -15.01 -3.62
CA GLU A 117 -12.35 -13.94 -3.41
C GLU A 117 -12.23 -12.85 -4.46
N LEU A 118 -11.00 -12.40 -4.76
CA LEU A 118 -10.77 -11.31 -5.71
C LEU A 118 -11.14 -11.67 -7.16
N LYS A 119 -11.15 -12.96 -7.54
CA LYS A 119 -11.60 -13.42 -8.87
C LYS A 119 -13.10 -13.26 -9.11
N LYS A 120 -13.91 -13.04 -8.05
CA LYS A 120 -15.36 -12.84 -8.16
C LYS A 120 -15.72 -11.43 -8.63
N TYR A 121 -14.77 -10.52 -8.57
CA TYR A 121 -14.85 -9.10 -8.94
C TYR A 121 -13.81 -8.81 -10.01
#